data_AF-A0A9X7RHV8-F1
#
_entry.id   AF-A0A9X7RHV8-F1
#
_cell.length_a   1.000
_cell.length_b   1.000
_cell.length_c   1.000
_cell.angle_alpha   90.00
_cell.angle_beta   90.00
_cell.angle_gamma   90.00
#
_symmetry.space_group_name_H-M   'P 1'
#
loop_
_entity.id
_entity.type
_entity.pdbx_description
1 polymer ?
#
loop_
_entity_poly.entity_id
_entity_poly.type
_entity_poly.pdbx_seq_one_letter_code
_entity_poly.pdbx_strand_id
1 'polypeptide(L)'
;MKRAESSYLMATDQRNELADLLFEPASVAATIHEAASLGFRNCRITQDAPFDLSDTDAAKALEEWLDREQFHYMWRPAFVVQDPFRPSIVTEYPELVITW
;
A
#
# COMPACT_ATOMS: atom_id res chain seq x y z
N MET A 1 6.29 19.04 26.84
CA MET A 1 6.38 18.34 25.54
C MET A 1 7.47 18.98 24.71
N LYS A 2 8.45 18.19 24.23
CA LYS A 2 9.56 18.68 23.40
C LYS A 2 8.99 19.03 22.02
N ARG A 3 9.32 20.20 21.47
CA ARG A 3 8.80 20.69 20.18
C ARG A 3 8.89 19.67 19.03
N ALA A 4 9.89 18.78 19.06
CA ALA A 4 10.05 17.69 18.09
C ALA A 4 8.91 16.67 18.09
N GLU A 5 8.37 16.33 19.26
CA GLU A 5 7.27 15.37 19.43
C GLU A 5 5.95 15.95 18.89
N SER A 6 5.70 17.22 19.19
CA SER A 6 4.54 17.95 18.65
C SER A 6 4.61 18.12 17.13
N SER A 7 5.80 18.38 16.57
CA SER A 7 5.98 18.49 15.12
C SER A 7 5.84 17.15 14.41
N TYR A 8 6.25 16.05 15.05
CA TYR A 8 6.07 14.70 14.51
C TYR A 8 4.58 14.33 14.47
N LEU A 9 3.84 14.56 15.56
CA LEU A 9 2.41 14.29 15.62
C LEU A 9 1.63 15.06 14.55
N MET A 10 1.89 16.36 14.37
CA MET A 10 1.24 17.15 13.32
C MET A 10 1.56 16.64 11.90
N ALA A 11 2.78 16.16 11.66
CA ALA A 11 3.15 15.58 10.37
C ALA A 11 2.48 14.21 10.13
N THR A 12 2.27 13.41 11.18
CA THR A 12 1.55 12.14 11.10
C THR A 12 0.07 12.36 10.86
N ASP A 13 -0.57 13.28 11.59
CA ASP A 13 -1.97 13.62 11.40
C ASP A 13 -2.24 14.08 9.96
N GLN A 14 -1.38 14.95 9.42
CA GLN A 14 -1.52 15.43 8.05
C GLN A 14 -1.29 14.32 7.01
N ARG A 15 -0.44 13.34 7.29
CA ARG A 15 -0.27 12.15 6.42
C ARG A 15 -1.50 11.25 6.46
N ASN A 16 -2.12 11.07 7.63
CA ASN A 16 -3.37 10.32 7.76
C ASN A 16 -4.51 11.02 7.01
N GLU A 17 -4.66 12.34 7.13
CA GLU A 17 -5.66 13.09 6.34
C GLU A 17 -5.44 12.95 4.83
N LEU A 18 -4.18 12.98 4.38
CA LEU A 18 -3.83 12.74 2.97
C LEU A 18 -4.11 11.30 2.54
N ALA A 19 -3.87 10.31 3.41
CA ALA A 19 -4.17 8.92 3.14
C ALA A 19 -5.68 8.72 2.97
N ASP A 20 -6.50 9.26 3.87
CA ASP A 20 -7.96 9.14 3.78
C ASP A 20 -8.53 9.76 2.49
N LEU A 21 -7.87 10.79 1.96
CA LEU A 21 -8.26 11.44 0.69
C LEU A 21 -7.83 10.65 -0.56
N LEU A 22 -6.66 10.01 -0.52
CA LEU A 22 -6.02 9.42 -1.70
C LEU A 22 -6.19 7.90 -1.76
N PHE A 23 -6.42 7.26 -0.63
CA PHE A 23 -6.38 5.82 -0.46
C PHE A 23 -7.65 5.35 0.21
N GLU A 24 -8.51 4.67 -0.56
CA GLU A 24 -9.72 4.03 -0.05
C GLU A 24 -9.48 2.51 0.12
N PRO A 25 -9.23 2.01 1.35
CA PRO A 25 -8.87 0.62 1.58
C PRO A 25 -9.93 -0.37 1.07
N ALA A 26 -11.21 0.02 1.11
CA ALA A 26 -12.32 -0.80 0.64
C ALA A 26 -12.26 -1.07 -0.88
N SER A 27 -11.86 -0.07 -1.67
CA SER A 27 -11.70 -0.20 -3.12
C SER A 27 -10.53 -1.14 -3.46
N VAL A 28 -9.44 -1.03 -2.71
CA VAL A 28 -8.28 -1.92 -2.83
C VAL A 28 -8.64 -3.35 -2.45
N ALA A 29 -9.34 -3.54 -1.33
CA ALA A 29 -9.82 -4.85 -0.88
C ALA A 29 -10.75 -5.51 -1.92
N ALA A 30 -11.65 -4.74 -2.54
CA ALA A 30 -12.52 -5.24 -3.61
C ALA A 30 -11.71 -5.72 -4.82
N THR A 31 -10.73 -4.94 -5.27
CA THR A 31 -9.83 -5.30 -6.37
C THR A 31 -9.06 -6.59 -6.06
N ILE A 32 -8.58 -6.74 -4.83
CA ILE A 32 -7.89 -7.95 -4.38
C ILE A 32 -8.84 -9.14 -4.38
N HIS A 33 -10.06 -8.97 -3.90
CA HIS A 33 -11.05 -10.04 -3.86
C HIS A 33 -11.42 -10.55 -5.27
N GLU A 34 -11.56 -9.64 -6.24
CA GLU A 34 -11.77 -10.01 -7.64
C GLU A 34 -10.59 -10.80 -8.20
N ALA A 35 -9.35 -10.34 -7.99
CA ALA A 35 -8.17 -11.08 -8.40
C ALA A 35 -8.03 -12.42 -7.66
N ALA A 36 -8.43 -12.49 -6.39
CA ALA A 36 -8.40 -13.70 -5.61
C ALA A 36 -9.35 -14.78 -6.13
N SER A 37 -10.47 -14.38 -6.77
CA SER A 37 -11.37 -15.32 -7.48
C SER A 37 -10.67 -16.03 -8.64
N LEU A 38 -9.61 -15.43 -9.20
CA LEU A 38 -8.78 -15.97 -10.27
C LEU A 38 -7.57 -16.78 -9.74
N GLY A 39 -7.47 -16.99 -8.42
CA GLY A 39 -6.42 -17.80 -7.80
C GLY A 39 -5.17 -17.02 -7.35
N PHE A 40 -5.17 -15.69 -7.45
CA PHE A 40 -4.07 -14.87 -6.95
C PHE A 40 -4.12 -14.79 -5.42
N ARG A 41 -2.98 -15.03 -4.76
CA ARG A 41 -2.84 -14.98 -3.28
C ARG A 41 -1.65 -14.14 -2.80
N ASN A 42 -0.83 -13.68 -3.75
CA ASN A 42 0.28 -12.77 -3.50
C ASN A 42 -0.08 -11.40 -4.06
N CYS A 43 0.03 -10.37 -3.22
CA CYS A 43 -0.30 -8.99 -3.56
C CYS A 43 0.96 -8.13 -3.43
N ARG A 44 1.25 -7.37 -4.47
CA ARG A 44 2.25 -6.31 -4.44
C ARG A 44 1.56 -4.98 -4.36
N ILE A 45 1.79 -4.31 -3.25
CA ILE A 45 1.26 -3.00 -2.97
C ILE A 45 2.31 -1.96 -3.36
N THR A 46 1.93 -1.06 -4.25
CA THR A 46 2.80 0.01 -4.76
C THR A 46 2.07 1.33 -4.59
N GLN A 47 2.77 2.30 -4.04
CA GLN A 47 2.27 3.66 -3.96
C GLN A 47 2.67 4.42 -5.24
N ASP A 48 1.86 5.38 -5.70
CA ASP A 48 2.19 6.31 -6.78
C ASP A 48 2.58 7.69 -6.21
N ALA A 49 2.03 8.05 -5.04
CA ALA A 49 2.35 9.29 -4.36
C ALA A 49 3.82 9.36 -3.87
N PRO A 50 4.44 10.56 -3.84
CA PRO A 50 5.87 10.75 -3.54
C PRO A 50 6.24 10.64 -2.05
N PHE A 51 5.30 10.29 -1.17
CA PHE A 51 5.50 10.22 0.28
C PHE A 51 4.99 8.88 0.80
N ASP A 52 5.76 8.23 1.68
CA ASP A 52 5.40 6.92 2.23
C ASP A 52 4.13 7.01 3.08
N LEU A 53 3.10 6.22 2.71
CA LEU A 53 1.83 6.10 3.43
C LEU A 53 1.69 4.75 4.16
N SER A 54 2.70 3.88 4.17
CA SER A 54 2.58 2.54 4.76
C SER A 54 2.27 2.54 6.26
N ASP A 55 2.66 3.60 6.98
CA ASP A 55 2.44 3.72 8.43
C ASP A 55 1.11 4.42 8.80
N THR A 56 0.29 4.77 7.81
CA THR A 56 -1.00 5.44 8.06
C THR A 56 -2.08 4.48 8.54
N ASP A 57 -3.10 5.02 9.21
CA ASP A 57 -4.19 4.22 9.77
C ASP A 57 -4.98 3.48 8.66
N ALA A 58 -5.15 4.12 7.49
CA ALA A 58 -5.79 3.51 6.34
C ALA A 58 -4.96 2.32 5.77
N ALA A 59 -3.63 2.46 5.72
CA ALA A 59 -2.74 1.37 5.31
C ALA A 59 -2.79 0.19 6.30
N LYS A 60 -2.76 0.48 7.61
CA LYS A 60 -2.89 -0.53 8.67
C LYS A 60 -4.22 -1.28 8.60
N ALA A 61 -5.33 -0.56 8.34
CA ALA A 61 -6.63 -1.19 8.17
C ALA A 61 -6.66 -2.16 6.97
N LEU A 62 -5.94 -1.84 5.87
CA LEU A 62 -5.77 -2.77 4.76
C LEU A 62 -4.93 -3.99 5.17
N GLU A 63 -3.82 -3.79 5.87
CA GLU A 63 -2.95 -4.88 6.35
C GLU A 63 -3.71 -5.88 7.23
N GLU A 64 -4.51 -5.38 8.18
CA GLU A 64 -5.36 -6.23 9.03
C GLU A 64 -6.35 -7.07 8.23
N TRP A 65 -6.90 -6.51 7.14
CA TRP A 65 -7.78 -7.24 6.24
C TRP A 65 -7.02 -8.30 5.44
N LEU A 66 -5.83 -7.98 4.94
CA LEU A 66 -4.96 -8.91 4.20
C LEU A 66 -4.56 -10.10 5.06
N ASP A 67 -4.16 -9.85 6.31
CA ASP A 67 -3.78 -10.89 7.26
C ASP A 67 -4.97 -11.81 7.57
N ARG A 68 -6.17 -11.24 7.76
CA ARG A 68 -7.40 -12.01 8.01
C ARG A 68 -7.75 -12.95 6.86
N GLU A 69 -7.62 -12.45 5.64
CA GLU A 69 -7.90 -13.20 4.42
C GLU A 69 -6.72 -14.09 3.97
N GLN A 70 -5.62 -14.11 4.75
CA GLN A 70 -4.40 -14.91 4.51
C GLN A 70 -3.70 -14.57 3.19
N PHE A 71 -3.77 -13.31 2.77
CA PHE A 71 -2.98 -12.81 1.64
C PHE A 71 -1.53 -12.58 2.05
N HIS A 72 -0.61 -12.87 1.14
CA HIS A 72 0.78 -12.49 1.29
C HIS A 72 0.97 -11.14 0.61
N TYR A 73 1.51 -10.15 1.32
CA TYR A 73 1.70 -8.81 0.77
C TYR A 73 3.10 -8.25 0.99
N MET A 74 3.48 -7.32 0.12
CA MET A 74 4.65 -6.50 0.33
C MET A 74 4.43 -5.07 -0.14
N TRP A 75 4.91 -4.12 0.67
CA TRP A 75 5.01 -2.73 0.28
C TRP A 75 6.28 -2.51 -0.55
N ARG A 76 6.12 -1.84 -1.69
CA ARG A 76 7.26 -1.39 -2.50
C ARG A 76 7.16 0.12 -2.69
N PRO A 77 8.28 0.85 -2.54
CA PRO A 77 8.30 2.27 -2.81
C PRO A 77 7.92 2.55 -4.27
N ALA A 78 7.15 3.62 -4.46
CA ALA A 78 6.89 4.22 -5.76
C ALA A 78 8.22 4.53 -6.47
N PHE A 79 8.47 3.96 -7.64
CA PHE A 79 9.51 4.51 -8.50
C PHE A 79 8.90 5.69 -9.24
N VAL A 80 9.36 6.90 -8.93
CA VAL A 80 8.93 8.15 -9.61
C VAL A 80 9.12 8.08 -11.13
N VAL A 81 9.96 7.15 -11.60
CA VAL A 81 10.06 6.73 -13.00
C VAL A 81 10.21 5.20 -13.01
N GLN A 82 9.25 4.48 -13.60
CA GLN A 82 9.50 3.09 -13.99
C GLN A 82 10.66 3.10 -14.99
N ASP A 83 11.86 2.73 -14.54
CA ASP A 83 13.00 2.54 -15.42
C ASP A 83 12.62 1.50 -16.48
N PRO A 84 12.55 1.87 -17.77
CA PRO A 84 12.13 0.96 -18.84
C PRO A 84 13.11 -0.20 -19.04
N PHE A 85 14.32 -0.12 -18.48
CA PHE A 85 15.32 -1.17 -18.49
C PHE A 85 15.34 -2.00 -17.20
N ARG A 86 14.46 -1.71 -16.24
CA ARG A 86 14.33 -2.52 -15.04
C ARG A 86 13.85 -3.92 -15.44
N PRO A 87 14.56 -4.99 -15.02
CA PRO A 87 14.11 -6.35 -15.29
C PRO A 87 12.69 -6.54 -14.75
N SER A 88 11.80 -7.08 -15.58
CA SER A 88 10.49 -7.52 -15.09
C SER A 88 10.72 -8.51 -13.96
N ILE A 89 10.18 -8.20 -12.79
CA ILE A 89 10.24 -9.12 -11.66
C ILE A 89 9.21 -10.20 -11.95
N VAL A 90 9.69 -11.31 -12.54
CA VAL A 90 8.92 -12.55 -12.64
C VAL A 90 9.14 -13.29 -11.33
N THR A 91 8.21 -13.16 -10.39
CA THR A 91 8.24 -13.99 -9.20
C THR A 91 7.66 -15.37 -9.52
N GLU A 92 7.98 -16.37 -8.69
CA GLU A 92 7.53 -17.75 -8.87
C GLU A 92 6.00 -17.92 -8.78
N TYR A 93 5.30 -16.89 -8.28
CA TYR A 93 3.85 -16.88 -8.13
C TYR A 93 3.22 -15.70 -8.85
N PRO A 94 2.02 -15.87 -9.42
CA PRO A 94 1.28 -14.75 -9.99
C PRO A 94 0.96 -13.72 -8.89
N GLU A 95 1.55 -12.52 -9.03
CA GLU A 95 1.36 -11.38 -8.14
C GLU A 95 0.32 -10.43 -8.70
N LEU A 96 -0.62 -9.99 -7.85
CA LEU A 96 -1.47 -8.86 -8.15
C LEU A 96 -0.75 -7.56 -7.80
N VAL A 97 -0.54 -6.67 -8.78
CA VAL A 97 0.05 -5.35 -8.53
C VAL A 97 -1.07 -4.34 -8.36
N ILE A 98 -1.08 -3.68 -7.21
CA ILE A 98 -2.04 -2.64 -6.87
C ILE A 98 -1.27 -1.34 -6.80
N THR A 99 -1.75 -0.34 -7.55
CA THR A 99 -1.16 1.00 -7.60
C THR A 99 -2.24 2.00 -7.21
N TRP A 100 -1.88 2.98 -6.38
CA TRP A 100 -2.77 4.07 -5.97
C TRP A 100 -1.99 5.34 -5.67
#